data_AF-A0A812RUL8-F1
#
_entry.id   AF-A0A812RUL8-F1
#
_cell.length_a   1.000
_cell.length_b   1.000
_cell.length_c   1.000
_cell.angle_alpha   90.00
_cell.angle_beta   90.00
_cell.angle_gamma   90.00
#
_symmetry.space_group_name_H-M   'P 1'
#
loop_
_entity.id
_entity.type
_entity.pdbx_description
1 polymer ?
#
loop_
_entity_poly.entity_id
_entity_poly.type
_entity_poly.pdbx_seq_one_letter_code
_entity_poly.pdbx_strand_id
1 'polypeptide(L)'
;MLACDACRIVMNRLSRDVKYLTETRKIWPDEVLDQRLSISCEDPSHPSGSGVEACSLFMEESANLIRKEVKLRWDEASEEFEEDIVAAEFCSEKARICDEDAKGISHMIDEASRKEKLLKEDAKLAVGWSFENMQLLDVSTTCACRDLPPIHPLAAPLLEQKRDTTGRQYRTFVSQAEAGAVPDAVIHQIHLDVAGQTGKAVVNRERQSLREDLVDKSLRQSLSLGADGWAVDSMPSLGDPVPTYVQGCSMMAAMCLGFTAGREEEGFWLFIHLLEDVLGADFFSRQPALVGYHGDRAAVAALVALQSPSLAELMGVQSLGESISALASRCLLSGFVGFLSGPPLVAFWEELLQVRCADFPRLPLISWLAGLVHHAEGQLTSALVGLSSDEAVPVFFRTVQQAAKSLPNNWRPRVRVSQAQVLELRQISKAAAEKYRMAQEALSLKEMHAKNVSASLDRTCSALLDAMKLAEGVGSTSATAAAATVAAESSRGKPTETTPALFCVSS
;
A
#
# COMPACT_ATOMS: atom_id res chain seq x y z
N MET A 1 -21.01 -3.13 -12.19
CA MET A 1 -20.76 -3.23 -10.74
C MET A 1 -20.55 -1.87 -10.09
N LEU A 2 -19.48 -1.12 -10.44
CA LEU A 2 -19.22 0.21 -9.86
C LEU A 2 -20.40 1.20 -9.98
N ALA A 3 -21.13 1.19 -11.10
CA ALA A 3 -22.32 2.02 -11.29
C ALA A 3 -23.48 1.66 -10.35
N CYS A 4 -23.65 0.38 -9.99
CA CYS A 4 -24.67 -0.06 -9.04
C CYS A 4 -24.33 0.42 -7.62
N ASP A 5 -23.06 0.34 -7.22
CA ASP A 5 -22.60 0.89 -5.93
C ASP A 5 -22.76 2.42 -5.90
N ALA A 6 -22.40 3.12 -6.98
CA ALA A 6 -22.61 4.55 -7.09
C ALA A 6 -24.10 4.91 -6.96
N CYS A 7 -24.99 4.21 -7.69
CA CYS A 7 -26.44 4.39 -7.58
C CYS A 7 -26.93 4.22 -6.14
N ARG A 8 -26.54 3.13 -5.48
CA ARG A 8 -26.96 2.85 -4.10
C ARG A 8 -26.47 3.92 -3.12
N ILE A 9 -25.22 4.38 -3.23
CA ILE A 9 -24.68 5.42 -2.35
C ILE A 9 -25.45 6.72 -2.52
N VAL A 10 -25.63 7.17 -3.76
CA VAL A 10 -26.36 8.42 -4.08
C VAL A 10 -27.81 8.33 -3.59
N MET A 11 -28.52 7.26 -3.91
CA MET A 11 -29.94 7.12 -3.56
C MET A 11 -30.18 6.92 -2.06
N ASN A 12 -29.28 6.23 -1.34
CA ASN A 12 -29.39 6.11 0.12
C ASN A 12 -29.25 7.47 0.82
N ARG A 13 -28.40 8.35 0.29
CA ARG A 13 -28.23 9.69 0.82
C ARG A 13 -29.45 10.56 0.51
N LEU A 14 -29.87 10.58 -0.75
CA LEU A 14 -31.05 11.34 -1.18
C LEU A 14 -32.32 10.90 -0.43
N SER A 15 -32.49 9.61 -0.18
CA SER A 15 -33.61 9.07 0.60
C SER A 15 -33.73 9.71 1.99
N ARG A 16 -32.61 9.90 2.70
CA ARG A 16 -32.60 10.56 4.02
C ARG A 16 -32.99 12.03 3.93
N ASP A 17 -32.46 12.72 2.93
CA ASP A 17 -32.76 14.14 2.72
C ASP A 17 -34.23 14.33 2.34
N VAL A 18 -34.76 13.50 1.43
CA VAL A 18 -36.18 13.51 1.03
C VAL A 18 -37.09 13.21 2.21
N LYS A 19 -36.78 12.17 3.00
CA LYS A 19 -37.53 11.85 4.22
C LYS A 19 -37.63 13.05 5.16
N TYR A 20 -36.51 13.73 5.43
CA TYR A 20 -36.49 14.92 6.27
C TYR A 20 -37.35 16.06 5.70
N LEU A 21 -37.30 16.28 4.39
CA LEU A 21 -38.10 17.32 3.72
C LEU A 21 -39.60 17.01 3.84
N THR A 22 -39.98 15.77 3.55
CA THR A 22 -41.34 15.27 3.68
C THR A 22 -41.86 15.43 5.11
N GLU A 23 -41.12 14.94 6.10
CA GLU A 23 -41.50 15.04 7.53
C GLU A 23 -41.64 16.50 8.00
N THR A 24 -40.87 17.42 7.42
CA THR A 24 -40.92 18.84 7.74
C THR A 24 -41.84 19.66 6.82
N ARG A 25 -42.57 19.02 5.90
CA ARG A 25 -43.42 19.65 4.88
C ARG A 25 -42.69 20.74 4.10
N LYS A 26 -41.44 20.48 3.76
CA LYS A 26 -40.58 21.32 2.92
C LYS A 26 -40.32 20.63 1.60
N ILE A 27 -40.04 21.42 0.58
CA ILE A 27 -39.59 20.94 -0.73
C ILE A 27 -38.33 21.70 -1.12
N TRP A 28 -37.45 21.06 -1.88
CA TRP A 28 -36.34 21.79 -2.49
C TRP A 28 -36.83 22.53 -3.74
N PRO A 29 -36.45 23.80 -3.94
CA PRO A 29 -36.48 24.42 -5.26
C PRO A 29 -35.67 23.59 -6.25
N ASP A 30 -36.01 23.69 -7.54
CA ASP A 30 -35.35 22.92 -8.60
C ASP A 30 -33.84 23.17 -8.64
N GLU A 31 -33.42 24.41 -8.39
CA GLU A 31 -32.00 24.79 -8.37
C GLU A 31 -31.25 24.13 -7.21
N VAL A 32 -31.90 23.94 -6.07
CA VAL A 32 -31.31 23.29 -4.90
C VAL A 32 -31.21 21.79 -5.13
N LEU A 33 -32.23 21.18 -5.75
CA LEU A 33 -32.18 19.77 -6.13
C LEU A 33 -31.04 19.53 -7.13
N ASP A 34 -30.89 20.38 -8.15
CA ASP A 34 -29.81 20.27 -9.12
C ASP A 34 -28.42 20.43 -8.47
N GLN A 35 -28.28 21.38 -7.55
CA GLN A 35 -27.06 21.54 -6.77
C GLN A 35 -26.75 20.29 -5.95
N ARG A 36 -27.75 19.71 -5.28
CA ARG A 36 -27.60 18.47 -4.50
C ARG A 36 -27.17 17.29 -5.35
N LEU A 37 -27.75 17.14 -6.54
CA LEU A 37 -27.35 16.09 -7.48
C LEU A 37 -25.89 16.30 -7.93
N SER A 38 -25.48 17.55 -8.23
CA SER A 38 -24.12 17.84 -8.70
C SER A 38 -23.00 17.44 -7.71
N ILE A 39 -23.25 17.58 -6.40
CA ILE A 39 -22.28 17.23 -5.35
C ILE A 39 -22.41 15.78 -4.85
N SER A 40 -23.32 14.98 -5.41
CA SER A 40 -23.58 13.62 -4.91
C SER A 40 -22.34 12.73 -4.98
N CYS A 41 -21.49 12.92 -6.01
CA CYS A 41 -20.27 12.13 -6.20
C CYS A 41 -19.08 12.60 -5.35
N GLU A 42 -19.21 13.71 -4.62
CA GLU A 42 -18.19 14.21 -3.70
C GLU A 42 -18.32 13.60 -2.29
N ASP A 43 -19.26 12.67 -2.09
CA ASP A 43 -19.44 12.02 -0.78
C ASP A 43 -18.20 11.20 -0.40
N PRO A 44 -17.65 11.38 0.83
CA PRO A 44 -16.53 10.58 1.33
C PRO A 44 -16.78 9.07 1.36
N SER A 45 -18.05 8.65 1.29
CA SER A 45 -18.45 7.24 1.22
C SER A 45 -18.24 6.64 -0.16
N HIS A 46 -17.99 7.44 -1.20
CA HIS A 46 -17.60 6.91 -2.50
C HIS A 46 -16.15 6.37 -2.45
N PRO A 47 -15.90 5.18 -3.04
CA PRO A 47 -14.54 4.68 -3.20
C PRO A 47 -13.70 5.68 -4.00
N SER A 48 -12.54 6.07 -3.47
CA SER A 48 -11.59 6.95 -4.18
C SER A 48 -11.13 6.33 -5.50
N GLY A 49 -10.78 7.16 -6.49
CA GLY A 49 -10.31 6.70 -7.80
C GLY A 49 -11.47 6.31 -8.73
N SER A 50 -11.51 5.06 -9.19
CA SER A 50 -12.49 4.57 -10.17
C SER A 50 -13.95 4.60 -9.68
N GLY A 51 -14.19 4.69 -8.36
CA GLY A 51 -15.54 4.86 -7.81
C GLY A 51 -16.14 6.24 -8.06
N VAL A 52 -15.30 7.29 -8.07
CA VAL A 52 -15.74 8.67 -8.37
C VAL A 52 -16.09 8.78 -9.85
N GLU A 53 -15.27 8.23 -10.73
CA GLU A 53 -15.52 8.22 -12.18
C GLU A 53 -16.80 7.47 -12.55
N ALA A 54 -17.03 6.31 -11.92
CA ALA A 54 -18.27 5.56 -12.09
C ALA A 54 -19.51 6.32 -11.57
N CYS A 55 -19.36 7.10 -10.50
CA CYS A 55 -20.44 7.97 -10.03
C CYS A 55 -20.74 9.09 -11.02
N SER A 56 -19.71 9.76 -11.55
CA SER A 56 -19.88 10.80 -12.56
C SER A 56 -20.63 10.29 -13.79
N LEU A 57 -20.23 9.13 -14.34
CA LEU A 57 -20.91 8.50 -15.47
C LEU A 57 -22.37 8.14 -15.14
N PHE A 58 -22.62 7.59 -13.95
CA PHE A 58 -23.98 7.30 -13.48
C PHE A 58 -24.85 8.57 -13.42
N MET A 59 -24.31 9.66 -12.86
CA MET A 59 -25.03 10.91 -12.72
C MET A 59 -25.33 11.57 -14.06
N GLU A 60 -24.42 11.48 -15.04
CA GLU A 60 -24.66 11.95 -16.41
C GLU A 60 -25.86 11.26 -17.07
N GLU A 61 -26.00 9.94 -16.88
CA GLU A 61 -27.08 9.16 -17.49
C GLU A 61 -28.40 9.25 -16.71
N SER A 62 -28.34 9.34 -15.38
CA SER A 62 -29.49 9.10 -14.50
C SER A 62 -30.03 10.32 -13.76
N ALA A 63 -29.37 11.49 -13.80
CA ALA A 63 -29.79 12.66 -13.02
C ALA A 63 -31.25 13.08 -13.27
N ASN A 64 -31.72 13.02 -14.52
CA ASN A 64 -33.11 13.38 -14.86
C ASN A 64 -34.12 12.39 -14.26
N LEU A 65 -33.77 11.10 -14.22
CA LEU A 65 -34.62 10.06 -13.63
C LEU A 65 -34.70 10.23 -12.11
N ILE A 66 -33.56 10.50 -11.46
CA ILE A 66 -33.50 10.79 -10.02
C ILE A 66 -34.33 12.04 -9.70
N ARG A 67 -34.23 13.10 -10.51
CA ARG A 67 -35.02 14.33 -10.34
C ARG A 67 -36.52 14.04 -10.36
N LYS A 68 -36.97 13.24 -11.33
CA LYS A 68 -38.38 12.85 -11.44
C LYS A 68 -38.82 12.05 -10.21
N GLU A 69 -38.01 11.08 -9.80
CA GLU A 69 -38.31 10.24 -8.63
C GLU A 69 -38.47 11.05 -7.35
N VAL A 70 -37.56 12.00 -7.09
CA VAL A 70 -37.64 12.87 -5.91
C VAL A 70 -38.90 13.73 -5.94
N LYS A 71 -39.28 14.26 -7.12
CA LYS A 71 -40.46 15.11 -7.27
C LYS A 71 -41.78 14.38 -7.03
N LEU A 72 -41.87 13.07 -7.29
CA LEU A 72 -43.07 12.28 -7.00
C LEU A 72 -43.42 12.30 -5.49
N ARG A 73 -42.44 12.51 -4.61
CA ARG A 73 -42.65 12.51 -3.15
C ARG A 73 -43.17 13.85 -2.64
N TRP A 74 -43.23 14.86 -3.51
CA TRP A 74 -43.69 16.21 -3.21
C TRP A 74 -45.07 16.52 -3.79
N ASP A 75 -45.55 15.70 -4.73
CA ASP A 75 -46.86 15.88 -5.34
C ASP A 75 -47.91 15.11 -4.54
N GLU A 76 -48.81 15.84 -3.86
CA GLU A 76 -49.92 15.28 -3.07
C GLU A 76 -50.85 14.37 -3.89
N ALA A 77 -50.86 14.50 -5.22
CA ALA A 77 -51.62 13.64 -6.10
C ALA A 77 -50.89 12.35 -6.53
N SER A 78 -49.60 12.21 -6.21
CA SER A 78 -48.82 11.00 -6.48
C SER A 78 -49.14 9.92 -5.46
N GLU A 79 -49.17 8.65 -5.89
CA GLU A 79 -49.30 7.51 -4.96
C GLU A 79 -48.05 7.39 -4.05
N GLU A 80 -46.93 7.89 -4.55
CA GLU A 80 -45.61 7.96 -3.91
C GLU A 80 -45.45 9.11 -2.91
N PHE A 81 -46.50 9.89 -2.67
CA PHE A 81 -46.48 11.02 -1.74
C PHE A 81 -46.21 10.53 -0.31
N GLU A 82 -45.27 11.18 0.38
CA GLU A 82 -44.78 10.82 1.71
C GLU A 82 -44.13 9.43 1.88
N GLU A 83 -43.96 8.66 0.80
CA GLU A 83 -43.25 7.38 0.87
C GLU A 83 -41.72 7.55 0.85
N ASP A 84 -41.02 6.72 1.63
CA ASP A 84 -39.55 6.69 1.65
C ASP A 84 -39.00 6.15 0.32
N ILE A 85 -37.90 6.74 -0.17
CA ILE A 85 -37.20 6.21 -1.35
C ILE A 85 -36.38 4.98 -0.94
N VAL A 86 -36.72 3.81 -1.46
CA VAL A 86 -35.93 2.59 -1.30
C VAL A 86 -34.86 2.53 -2.38
N ALA A 87 -33.60 2.78 -2.00
CA ALA A 87 -32.47 2.84 -2.94
C ALA A 87 -32.29 1.55 -3.77
N ALA A 88 -32.58 0.39 -3.17
CA ALA A 88 -32.48 -0.88 -3.87
C ALA A 88 -33.49 -0.96 -5.03
N GLU A 89 -34.77 -0.71 -4.74
CA GLU A 89 -35.86 -0.73 -5.74
C GLU A 89 -35.63 0.30 -6.84
N PHE A 90 -35.20 1.51 -6.49
CA PHE A 90 -34.87 2.51 -7.51
C PHE A 90 -33.74 2.01 -8.42
N CYS A 91 -32.64 1.52 -7.86
CA CYS A 91 -31.47 1.13 -8.65
C CYS A 91 -31.71 -0.13 -9.50
N SER A 92 -32.54 -1.07 -9.06
CA SER A 92 -32.87 -2.29 -9.82
C SER A 92 -34.05 -2.11 -10.76
N GLU A 93 -35.18 -1.58 -10.28
CA GLU A 93 -36.43 -1.59 -11.02
C GLU A 93 -36.59 -0.36 -11.92
N LYS A 94 -36.25 0.83 -11.37
CA LYS A 94 -36.46 2.11 -12.07
C LYS A 94 -35.29 2.48 -12.97
N ALA A 95 -34.07 2.47 -12.42
CA ALA A 95 -32.86 2.83 -13.15
C ALA A 95 -32.28 1.67 -13.96
N ARG A 96 -32.57 0.41 -13.58
CA ARG A 96 -32.03 -0.81 -14.22
C ARG A 96 -30.51 -0.82 -14.32
N ILE A 97 -29.85 -0.32 -13.27
CA ILE A 97 -28.38 -0.24 -13.17
C ILE A 97 -27.83 -1.40 -12.35
N CYS A 98 -28.62 -1.87 -11.38
CA CYS A 98 -28.33 -3.05 -10.60
C CYS A 98 -29.14 -4.23 -11.15
N ASP A 99 -28.49 -5.17 -11.83
CA ASP A 99 -29.09 -6.48 -12.08
C ASP A 99 -29.25 -7.22 -10.74
N GLU A 100 -30.29 -8.06 -10.60
CA GLU A 100 -30.55 -8.84 -9.38
C GLU A 100 -29.35 -9.73 -8.99
N ASP A 101 -28.52 -10.12 -9.97
CA ASP A 101 -27.33 -10.95 -9.80
C ASP A 101 -26.02 -10.14 -9.62
N ALA A 102 -26.05 -8.81 -9.80
CA ALA A 102 -24.86 -7.98 -9.68
C ALA A 102 -24.52 -7.70 -8.21
N LYS A 103 -23.65 -8.52 -7.63
CA LYS A 103 -23.07 -8.26 -6.30
C LYS A 103 -22.24 -6.96 -6.34
N GLY A 104 -22.64 -5.97 -5.54
CA GLY A 104 -21.90 -4.72 -5.37
C GLY A 104 -20.52 -4.93 -4.74
N ILE A 105 -19.59 -4.00 -4.95
CA ILE A 105 -18.23 -4.05 -4.40
C ILE A 105 -18.27 -4.07 -2.88
N SER A 106 -19.20 -3.35 -2.24
CA SER A 106 -19.36 -3.43 -0.78
C SER A 106 -19.70 -4.85 -0.33
N HIS A 107 -20.60 -5.53 -1.06
CA HIS A 107 -20.94 -6.93 -0.78
C HIS A 107 -19.75 -7.86 -1.05
N MET A 108 -18.94 -7.60 -2.08
CA MET A 108 -17.72 -8.35 -2.34
C MET A 108 -16.65 -8.13 -1.28
N ILE A 109 -16.51 -6.91 -0.74
CA ILE A 109 -15.59 -6.59 0.35
C ILE A 109 -16.06 -7.28 1.65
N ASP A 110 -17.36 -7.27 1.92
CA ASP A 110 -17.94 -7.97 3.08
C ASP A 110 -17.82 -9.48 2.95
N GLU A 111 -18.09 -10.03 1.76
CA GLU A 111 -17.94 -11.46 1.44
C GLU A 111 -16.47 -11.88 1.49
N ALA A 112 -15.55 -11.04 0.99
CA ALA A 112 -14.10 -11.23 1.09
C ALA A 112 -13.64 -11.16 2.55
N SER A 113 -14.12 -10.20 3.34
CA SER A 113 -13.79 -10.07 4.77
C SER A 113 -14.34 -11.24 5.58
N ARG A 114 -15.55 -11.72 5.26
CA ARG A 114 -16.16 -12.89 5.88
C ARG A 114 -15.44 -14.17 5.50
N LYS A 115 -15.08 -14.32 4.22
CA LYS A 115 -14.26 -15.44 3.72
C LYS A 115 -12.86 -15.40 4.31
N GLU A 116 -12.26 -14.23 4.47
CA GLU A 116 -10.97 -14.06 5.13
C GLU A 116 -11.07 -14.43 6.62
N LYS A 117 -12.18 -14.08 7.30
CA LYS A 117 -12.43 -14.49 8.68
C LYS A 117 -12.58 -16.00 8.83
N LEU A 118 -13.32 -16.65 7.92
CA LEU A 118 -13.46 -18.11 7.88
C LEU A 118 -12.13 -18.79 7.55
N LEU A 119 -11.38 -18.29 6.57
CA LEU A 119 -10.03 -18.77 6.25
C LEU A 119 -9.07 -18.54 7.42
N LYS A 120 -9.23 -17.48 8.21
CA LYS A 120 -8.48 -17.24 9.45
C LYS A 120 -8.87 -18.23 10.55
N GLU A 121 -10.13 -18.65 10.63
CA GLU A 121 -10.60 -19.69 11.58
C GLU A 121 -10.11 -21.08 11.16
N ASP A 122 -10.18 -21.43 9.88
CA ASP A 122 -9.63 -22.66 9.32
C ASP A 122 -8.09 -22.69 9.39
N ALA A 123 -7.42 -21.55 9.18
CA ALA A 123 -5.98 -21.43 9.37
C ALA A 123 -5.58 -21.56 10.85
N LYS A 124 -6.41 -21.09 11.81
CA LYS A 124 -6.17 -21.36 13.24
C LYS A 124 -6.23 -22.86 13.56
N LEU A 125 -7.10 -23.61 12.89
CA LEU A 125 -7.18 -25.07 13.03
C LEU A 125 -6.02 -25.80 12.33
N ALA A 126 -5.57 -25.31 11.17
CA ALA A 126 -4.47 -25.92 10.40
C ALA A 126 -3.06 -25.56 10.92
N VAL A 127 -2.88 -24.43 11.59
CA VAL A 127 -1.56 -23.96 12.10
C VAL A 127 -1.14 -24.64 13.41
N GLY A 128 -2.04 -25.40 14.06
CA GLY A 128 -1.71 -26.21 15.24
C GLY A 128 -0.68 -27.32 15.01
N TRP A 129 -0.26 -27.59 13.76
CA TRP A 129 0.56 -28.76 13.39
C TRP A 129 2.00 -28.44 12.94
N SER A 130 2.45 -27.18 12.90
CA SER A 130 3.69 -26.81 12.17
C SER A 130 4.91 -26.41 13.02
N PHE A 131 4.84 -26.41 14.36
CA PHE A 131 6.00 -26.04 15.20
C PHE A 131 6.38 -27.06 16.29
N GLU A 132 5.58 -28.12 16.49
CA GLU A 132 5.95 -29.22 17.39
C GLU A 132 7.22 -29.95 16.95
N ASN A 133 7.61 -29.90 15.66
CA ASN A 133 8.86 -30.49 15.17
C ASN A 133 10.10 -29.57 15.28
N MET A 134 9.98 -28.38 15.88
CA MET A 134 11.12 -27.56 16.30
C MET A 134 11.45 -27.77 17.80
N GLN A 135 11.14 -28.96 18.34
CA GLN A 135 11.50 -29.44 19.68
C GLN A 135 12.99 -29.79 19.86
N LEU A 136 13.91 -29.16 19.10
CA LEU A 136 15.35 -29.20 19.41
C LEU A 136 15.78 -28.14 20.44
N LEU A 137 14.83 -27.42 21.04
CA LEU A 137 15.07 -26.50 22.16
C LEU A 137 14.00 -26.68 23.23
N ASP A 138 13.95 -27.88 23.80
CA ASP A 138 13.21 -28.16 25.04
C ASP A 138 13.95 -27.50 26.23
N VAL A 139 13.77 -26.20 26.36
CA VAL A 139 14.24 -25.43 27.53
C VAL A 139 13.11 -25.49 28.56
N SER A 140 13.10 -26.56 29.36
CA SER A 140 12.23 -26.66 30.53
C SER A 140 12.55 -25.56 31.54
N THR A 141 11.47 -25.04 32.12
CA THR A 141 11.34 -23.87 33.00
C THR A 141 12.12 -24.00 34.31
N THR A 142 13.25 -23.30 34.42
CA THR A 142 13.66 -22.69 35.70
C THR A 142 14.35 -21.33 35.44
N CYS A 143 13.82 -20.31 36.10
CA CYS A 143 14.20 -18.90 36.02
C CYS A 143 15.57 -18.63 36.68
N ALA A 144 16.63 -19.15 36.08
CA ALA A 144 18.02 -18.78 36.36
C ALA A 144 18.73 -18.66 35.02
N CYS A 145 19.80 -17.86 34.94
CA CYS A 145 20.67 -17.67 33.77
C CYS A 145 21.38 -18.95 33.30
N ARG A 146 20.64 -20.06 33.11
CA ARG A 146 21.12 -21.33 32.59
C ARG A 146 21.10 -21.24 31.07
N ASP A 147 22.30 -21.11 30.54
CA ASP A 147 22.76 -21.56 29.23
C ASP A 147 21.70 -21.44 28.13
N LEU A 148 21.53 -20.21 27.63
CA LEU A 148 20.94 -20.03 26.31
C LEU A 148 21.64 -21.00 25.34
N PRO A 149 20.89 -21.64 24.42
CA PRO A 149 21.49 -22.54 23.47
C PRO A 149 22.62 -21.84 22.70
N PRO A 150 23.61 -22.60 22.20
CA PRO A 150 24.71 -22.01 21.46
C PRO A 150 24.17 -21.27 20.23
N ILE A 151 24.81 -20.15 19.89
CA ILE A 151 24.55 -19.42 18.64
C ILE A 151 24.79 -20.37 17.47
N HIS A 152 23.98 -20.26 16.43
CA HIS A 152 24.16 -21.05 15.22
C HIS A 152 25.60 -20.87 14.67
N PRO A 153 26.32 -21.95 14.29
CA PRO A 153 27.73 -21.85 13.91
C PRO A 153 28.04 -20.86 12.76
N LEU A 154 27.07 -20.63 11.87
CA LEU A 154 27.20 -19.64 10.79
C LEU A 154 27.01 -18.19 11.26
N ALA A 155 26.21 -17.96 12.31
CA ALA A 155 25.88 -16.60 12.74
C ALA A 155 27.05 -15.94 13.49
N ALA A 156 27.74 -16.71 14.34
CA ALA A 156 28.84 -16.21 15.18
C ALA A 156 29.98 -15.49 14.41
N PRO A 157 30.56 -16.04 13.32
CA PRO A 157 31.61 -15.33 12.59
C PRO A 157 31.07 -14.08 11.87
N LEU A 158 29.83 -14.12 11.37
CA LEU A 158 29.22 -13.01 10.63
C LEU A 158 28.93 -11.82 11.53
N LEU A 159 28.40 -12.05 12.74
CA LEU A 159 28.13 -10.99 13.71
C LEU A 159 29.43 -10.38 14.26
N GLU A 160 30.48 -11.18 14.47
CA GLU A 160 31.79 -10.67 14.91
C GLU A 160 32.40 -9.78 13.83
N GLN A 161 32.43 -10.27 12.59
CA GLN A 161 32.89 -9.50 11.44
C GLN A 161 32.10 -8.19 11.28
N LYS A 162 30.77 -8.23 11.45
CA LYS A 162 29.93 -7.03 11.29
C LYS A 162 30.16 -6.01 12.40
N ARG A 163 30.33 -6.47 13.64
CA ARG A 163 30.65 -5.61 14.78
C ARG A 163 32.01 -4.93 14.59
N ASP A 164 33.02 -5.68 14.16
CA ASP A 164 34.39 -5.17 13.99
C ASP A 164 34.49 -4.16 12.84
N THR A 165 33.80 -4.43 11.72
CA THR A 165 33.86 -3.58 10.52
C THR A 165 33.09 -2.28 10.66
N THR A 166 32.01 -2.25 11.43
CA THR A 166 31.18 -1.04 11.57
C THR A 166 31.72 -0.05 12.59
N GLY A 167 32.47 -0.51 13.60
CA GLY A 167 32.93 0.32 14.72
C GLY A 167 31.81 0.95 15.55
N ARG A 168 30.56 0.55 15.31
CA ARG A 168 29.36 1.08 15.95
C ARG A 168 29.05 0.26 17.22
N GLN A 169 28.46 0.89 18.22
CA GLN A 169 28.06 0.22 19.46
C GLN A 169 26.55 0.03 19.50
N TYR A 170 26.11 -1.20 19.74
CA TYR A 170 24.69 -1.53 19.87
C TYR A 170 23.96 -0.63 20.88
N ARG A 171 24.56 -0.41 22.05
CA ARG A 171 24.01 0.45 23.11
C ARG A 171 23.71 1.88 22.66
N THR A 172 24.49 2.41 21.72
CA THR A 172 24.22 3.74 21.16
C THR A 172 22.89 3.75 20.41
N PHE A 173 22.60 2.73 19.60
CA PHE A 173 21.32 2.64 18.88
C PHE A 173 20.13 2.46 19.81
N VAL A 174 20.29 1.67 20.88
CA VAL A 174 19.25 1.54 21.92
C VAL A 174 18.97 2.91 22.53
N SER A 175 20.00 3.63 22.96
CA SER A 175 19.84 4.94 23.59
C SER A 175 19.20 5.98 22.67
N GLN A 176 19.52 5.96 21.37
CA GLN A 176 18.91 6.83 20.37
C GLN A 176 17.43 6.49 20.16
N ALA A 177 17.09 5.20 20.03
CA ALA A 177 15.71 4.77 19.88
C ALA A 177 14.86 5.14 21.10
N GLU A 178 15.39 4.95 22.32
CA GLU A 178 14.74 5.37 23.58
C GLU A 178 14.59 6.89 23.69
N ALA A 179 15.53 7.65 23.12
CA ALA A 179 15.46 9.10 23.03
C ALA A 179 14.47 9.61 21.95
N GLY A 180 13.71 8.72 21.30
CA GLY A 180 12.70 9.09 20.31
C GLY A 180 13.24 9.29 18.89
N ALA A 181 14.40 8.74 18.55
CA ALA A 181 14.93 8.79 17.18
C ALA A 181 14.07 8.03 16.15
N VAL A 182 13.20 7.12 16.62
CA VAL A 182 12.26 6.37 15.77
C VAL A 182 10.88 7.02 15.86
N PRO A 183 10.31 7.49 14.74
CA PRO A 183 8.99 8.13 14.78
C PRO A 183 7.86 7.19 15.22
N ASP A 184 6.88 7.71 15.94
CA ASP A 184 5.76 6.93 16.50
C ASP A 184 4.98 6.15 15.44
N ALA A 185 4.81 6.71 14.25
CA ALA A 185 4.14 6.03 13.13
C ALA A 185 4.88 4.74 12.72
N VAL A 186 6.21 4.77 12.79
CA VAL A 186 7.08 3.63 12.46
C VAL A 186 7.00 2.58 13.57
N ILE A 187 7.05 3.01 14.83
CA ILE A 187 6.85 2.13 16.00
C ILE A 187 5.48 1.44 15.92
N HIS A 188 4.43 2.19 15.61
CA HIS A 188 3.09 1.63 15.44
C HIS A 188 3.04 0.58 14.33
N GLN A 189 3.68 0.85 13.18
CA GLN A 189 3.74 -0.10 12.08
C GLN A 189 4.51 -1.38 12.44
N ILE A 190 5.61 -1.27 13.20
CA ILE A 190 6.34 -2.43 13.72
C ILE A 190 5.43 -3.25 14.63
N HIS A 191 4.75 -2.63 15.59
CA HIS A 191 3.83 -3.35 16.48
C HIS A 191 2.74 -4.11 15.73
N LEU A 192 2.14 -3.49 14.71
CA LEU A 192 1.12 -4.14 13.88
C LEU A 192 1.68 -5.37 13.17
N ASP A 193 2.91 -5.31 12.65
CA ASP A 193 3.52 -6.42 11.93
C ASP A 193 3.99 -7.55 12.87
N VAL A 194 4.56 -7.18 14.03
CA VAL A 194 4.97 -8.11 15.07
C VAL A 194 3.77 -8.87 15.65
N ALA A 195 2.72 -8.16 16.07
CA ALA A 195 1.51 -8.78 16.62
C ALA A 195 0.70 -9.54 15.56
N GLY A 196 0.67 -9.04 14.32
CA GLY A 196 -0.16 -9.59 13.25
C GLY A 196 0.42 -10.83 12.56
N GLN A 197 1.71 -10.79 12.23
CA GLN A 197 2.39 -11.79 11.40
C GLN A 197 3.43 -12.60 12.17
N THR A 198 4.29 -11.93 12.95
CA THR A 198 5.41 -12.59 13.64
C THR A 198 4.92 -13.47 14.79
N GLY A 199 4.01 -12.97 15.63
CA GLY A 199 3.45 -13.73 16.75
C GLY A 199 2.72 -15.01 16.35
N LYS A 200 2.13 -15.05 15.13
CA LYS A 200 1.47 -16.26 14.60
C LYS A 200 2.45 -17.27 14.00
N ALA A 201 3.55 -16.79 13.43
CA ALA A 201 4.59 -17.65 12.86
C ALA A 201 5.42 -18.32 13.95
N VAL A 202 5.56 -17.69 15.11
CA VAL A 202 6.35 -18.19 16.25
C VAL A 202 5.44 -18.84 17.28
N VAL A 203 5.07 -20.10 17.03
CA VAL A 203 4.08 -20.86 17.82
C VAL A 203 4.67 -21.34 19.15
N ASN A 204 4.84 -20.43 20.12
CA ASN A 204 4.97 -20.82 21.52
C ASN A 204 4.39 -19.74 22.45
N ARG A 205 3.14 -19.95 22.88
CA ARG A 205 2.25 -18.95 23.50
C ARG A 205 2.80 -18.36 24.81
N GLU A 206 3.53 -19.14 25.59
CA GLU A 206 4.14 -18.70 26.86
C GLU A 206 5.44 -17.89 26.67
N ARG A 207 6.07 -17.96 25.49
CA ARG A 207 7.29 -17.21 25.15
C ARG A 207 7.03 -16.09 24.15
N GLN A 208 5.78 -15.89 23.78
CA GLN A 208 5.39 -14.98 22.72
C GLN A 208 5.61 -13.52 23.12
N SER A 209 5.22 -13.12 24.33
CA SER A 209 5.41 -11.73 24.80
C SER A 209 6.87 -11.32 24.86
N LEU A 210 7.74 -12.16 25.45
CA LEU A 210 9.19 -11.90 25.53
C LEU A 210 9.85 -11.82 24.14
N ARG A 211 9.38 -12.59 23.16
CA ARG A 211 9.91 -12.57 21.79
C ARG A 211 9.41 -11.38 20.98
N GLU A 212 8.14 -11.00 21.15
CA GLU A 212 7.57 -9.82 20.52
C GLU A 212 8.31 -8.56 20.99
N ASP A 213 8.59 -8.44 22.29
CA ASP A 213 9.39 -7.34 22.85
C ASP A 213 10.82 -7.29 22.28
N LEU A 214 11.48 -8.44 22.12
CA LEU A 214 12.85 -8.52 21.58
C LEU A 214 12.92 -8.17 20.08
N VAL A 215 11.95 -8.64 19.30
CA VAL A 215 11.84 -8.31 17.86
C VAL A 215 11.54 -6.83 17.69
N ASP A 216 10.58 -6.29 18.44
CA ASP A 216 10.24 -4.87 18.41
C ASP A 216 11.45 -4.00 18.76
N LYS A 217 12.17 -4.31 19.85
CA LYS A 217 13.41 -3.62 20.22
C LYS A 217 14.47 -3.66 19.11
N SER A 218 14.76 -4.86 18.59
CA SER A 218 15.76 -5.04 17.52
C SER A 218 15.42 -4.24 16.25
N LEU A 219 14.13 -4.18 15.89
CA LEU A 219 13.66 -3.42 14.72
C LEU A 219 13.74 -1.91 14.94
N ARG A 220 13.29 -1.42 16.11
CA ARG A 220 13.40 0.01 16.45
C ARG A 220 14.85 0.47 16.42
N GLN A 221 15.76 -0.33 16.96
CA GLN A 221 17.20 -0.04 16.93
C GLN A 221 17.79 -0.09 15.52
N SER A 222 17.33 -1.02 14.67
CA SER A 222 17.79 -1.10 13.28
C SER A 222 17.29 0.06 12.42
N LEU A 223 16.19 0.70 12.82
CA LEU A 223 15.65 1.87 12.13
C LEU A 223 16.26 3.19 12.62
N SER A 224 16.78 3.26 13.85
CA SER A 224 17.55 4.45 14.29
C SER A 224 18.87 4.60 13.50
N LEU A 225 19.44 3.49 13.02
CA LEU A 225 20.52 3.50 12.01
C LEU A 225 20.13 4.20 10.70
N GLY A 226 18.85 4.18 10.33
CA GLY A 226 18.32 4.83 9.13
C GLY A 226 18.38 6.37 9.17
N ALA A 227 18.48 6.96 10.36
CA ALA A 227 18.56 8.42 10.52
C ALA A 227 19.93 8.99 10.09
N ASP A 228 21.03 8.24 10.27
CA ASP A 228 22.39 8.71 9.98
C ASP A 228 23.15 7.85 8.94
N GLY A 229 22.77 6.58 8.73
CA GLY A 229 23.65 5.58 8.12
C GLY A 229 23.37 5.16 6.68
N TRP A 230 22.16 5.41 6.16
CA TRP A 230 21.77 5.04 4.79
C TRP A 230 21.99 6.20 3.79
N ALA A 231 22.47 7.33 4.30
CA ALA A 231 22.72 8.57 3.58
C ALA A 231 24.23 8.84 3.38
N VAL A 232 25.04 7.82 3.14
CA VAL A 232 26.44 8.03 2.76
C VAL A 232 26.51 8.17 1.23
N ASP A 233 26.85 9.39 0.82
CA ASP A 233 27.18 9.89 -0.52
C ASP A 233 26.02 10.10 -1.51
N SER A 234 25.19 11.14 -1.27
CA SER A 234 24.77 12.18 -2.25
C SER A 234 23.69 13.11 -1.66
N MET A 235 24.05 14.33 -1.24
CA MET A 235 23.17 15.42 -0.72
C MET A 235 22.37 16.15 -1.85
N PRO A 236 21.33 17.00 -1.59
CA PRO A 236 21.15 17.86 -0.39
C PRO A 236 19.74 17.97 0.26
N SER A 237 19.77 18.42 1.53
CA SER A 237 18.77 19.14 2.36
C SER A 237 17.54 19.74 1.62
N LEU A 238 16.31 19.80 2.15
CA LEU A 238 15.84 19.95 3.53
C LEU A 238 14.65 19.02 3.81
N GLY A 239 14.76 18.27 4.90
CA GLY A 239 13.75 17.33 5.38
C GLY A 239 14.34 15.93 5.36
N ASP A 240 15.19 15.63 6.35
CA ASP A 240 15.81 14.32 6.45
C ASP A 240 14.72 13.24 6.36
N PRO A 241 14.87 12.27 5.43
CA PRO A 241 13.85 11.27 5.21
C PRO A 241 13.72 10.43 6.48
N VAL A 242 12.63 10.67 7.21
CA VAL A 242 12.13 9.83 8.33
C VAL A 242 12.43 8.34 8.05
N PRO A 243 13.06 7.60 8.97
CA PRO A 243 13.29 6.16 8.80
C PRO A 243 11.98 5.46 8.40
N THR A 244 11.99 4.67 7.32
CA THR A 244 10.78 3.94 6.89
C THR A 244 10.96 2.44 7.12
N TYR A 245 10.09 1.89 7.96
CA TYR A 245 9.96 0.45 8.13
C TYR A 245 9.26 -0.17 6.90
N VAL A 246 9.82 -1.28 6.39
CA VAL A 246 9.18 -2.08 5.34
C VAL A 246 8.53 -3.30 5.98
N GLN A 247 7.26 -3.53 5.65
CA GLN A 247 6.53 -4.70 6.13
C GLN A 247 7.22 -6.00 5.71
N GLY A 248 7.35 -6.94 6.64
CA GLY A 248 8.06 -8.20 6.44
C GLY A 248 9.47 -8.24 7.04
N CYS A 249 10.10 -7.09 7.27
CA CYS A 249 11.39 -7.00 7.97
C CYS A 249 11.33 -7.60 9.38
N SER A 250 10.19 -7.51 10.07
CA SER A 250 10.01 -8.13 11.39
C SER A 250 10.22 -9.63 11.41
N MET A 251 9.80 -10.32 10.36
CA MET A 251 9.98 -11.76 10.23
C MET A 251 11.45 -12.13 9.99
N MET A 252 12.18 -11.33 9.21
CA MET A 252 13.62 -11.50 9.03
C MET A 252 14.40 -11.26 10.33
N ALA A 253 14.05 -10.22 11.09
CA ALA A 253 14.64 -9.95 12.40
C ALA A 253 14.35 -11.09 13.39
N ALA A 254 13.13 -11.63 13.39
CA ALA A 254 12.77 -12.79 14.20
C ALA A 254 13.60 -14.04 13.84
N MET A 255 13.90 -14.27 12.56
CA MET A 255 14.80 -15.35 12.15
C MET A 255 16.23 -15.11 12.61
N CYS A 256 16.74 -13.88 12.52
CA CYS A 256 18.07 -13.54 13.02
C CYS A 256 18.17 -13.83 14.53
N LEU A 257 17.17 -13.44 15.30
CA LEU A 257 17.06 -13.78 16.73
C LEU A 257 17.00 -15.30 16.95
N GLY A 258 16.33 -16.05 16.09
CA GLY A 258 16.34 -17.51 16.13
C GLY A 258 17.75 -18.11 15.97
N PHE A 259 18.51 -17.62 14.99
CA PHE A 259 19.90 -18.04 14.73
C PHE A 259 20.86 -17.65 15.86
N THR A 260 20.54 -16.61 16.64
CA THR A 260 21.34 -16.15 17.77
C THR A 260 20.81 -16.61 19.12
N ALA A 261 19.95 -17.64 19.15
CA ALA A 261 19.41 -18.21 20.37
C ALA A 261 18.64 -17.19 21.24
N GLY A 262 18.04 -16.18 20.62
CA GLY A 262 17.28 -15.11 21.27
C GLY A 262 18.14 -14.03 21.91
N ARG A 263 19.45 -14.00 21.63
CA ARG A 263 20.34 -12.93 22.11
C ARG A 263 20.14 -11.69 21.24
N GLU A 264 19.64 -10.63 21.86
CA GLU A 264 19.16 -9.40 21.19
C GLU A 264 20.26 -8.72 20.37
N GLU A 265 21.39 -8.41 21.01
CA GLU A 265 22.50 -7.69 20.37
C GLU A 265 23.10 -8.49 19.21
N GLU A 266 23.33 -9.79 19.40
CA GLU A 266 23.80 -10.69 18.36
C GLU A 266 22.80 -10.77 17.20
N GLY A 267 21.50 -10.86 17.52
CA GLY A 267 20.42 -10.87 16.53
C GLY A 267 20.37 -9.58 15.72
N PHE A 268 20.56 -8.44 16.38
CA PHE A 268 20.70 -7.13 15.74
C PHE A 268 21.88 -7.12 14.75
N TRP A 269 23.09 -7.51 15.18
CA TRP A 269 24.26 -7.49 14.30
C TRP A 269 24.12 -8.43 13.10
N LEU A 270 23.54 -9.62 13.31
CA LEU A 270 23.22 -10.54 12.21
C LEU A 270 22.18 -9.93 11.25
N PHE A 271 21.20 -9.20 11.78
CA PHE A 271 20.20 -8.52 10.95
C PHE A 271 20.82 -7.36 10.16
N ILE A 272 21.72 -6.57 10.74
CA ILE A 272 22.46 -5.53 9.99
C ILE A 272 23.34 -6.17 8.91
N HIS A 273 24.02 -7.28 9.20
CA HIS A 273 24.75 -8.05 8.19
C HIS A 273 23.85 -8.49 7.03
N LEU A 274 22.67 -9.04 7.33
CA LEU A 274 21.68 -9.41 6.32
C LEU A 274 21.27 -8.21 5.46
N LEU A 275 20.92 -7.08 6.07
CA LEU A 275 20.44 -5.91 5.34
C LEU A 275 21.52 -5.27 4.47
N GLU A 276 22.73 -5.10 5.00
CA GLU A 276 23.79 -4.33 4.32
C GLU A 276 24.66 -5.20 3.41
N ASP A 277 25.05 -6.39 3.84
CA ASP A 277 26.06 -7.20 3.15
C ASP A 277 25.44 -8.29 2.25
N VAL A 278 24.22 -8.75 2.57
CA VAL A 278 23.52 -9.76 1.79
C VAL A 278 22.47 -9.12 0.88
N LEU A 279 21.55 -8.34 1.43
CA LEU A 279 20.49 -7.70 0.67
C LEU A 279 20.97 -6.42 -0.02
N GLY A 280 21.87 -5.66 0.60
CA GLY A 280 22.34 -4.38 0.05
C GLY A 280 21.34 -3.24 0.23
N ALA A 281 21.86 -2.02 0.16
CA ALA A 281 21.11 -0.78 0.41
C ALA A 281 19.95 -0.54 -0.59
N ASP A 282 20.02 -1.13 -1.78
CA ASP A 282 19.00 -1.01 -2.82
C ASP A 282 17.74 -1.84 -2.54
N PHE A 283 17.85 -2.94 -1.78
CA PHE A 283 16.75 -3.89 -1.64
C PHE A 283 15.53 -3.30 -0.92
N PHE A 284 15.76 -2.61 0.19
CA PHE A 284 14.75 -1.87 0.96
C PHE A 284 14.85 -0.35 0.77
N SER A 285 15.37 0.10 -0.38
CA SER A 285 15.51 1.53 -0.66
C SER A 285 14.16 2.25 -0.53
N ARG A 286 14.17 3.50 -0.10
CA ARG A 286 12.94 4.30 0.04
C ARG A 286 12.57 5.03 -1.25
N GLN A 287 13.57 5.55 -1.95
CA GLN A 287 13.38 6.35 -3.14
C GLN A 287 14.40 5.95 -4.21
N PRO A 288 13.95 5.33 -5.31
CA PRO A 288 12.63 4.68 -5.48
C PRO A 288 12.38 3.59 -4.42
N ALA A 289 11.13 3.33 -4.08
CA ALA A 289 10.80 2.31 -3.09
C ALA A 289 11.17 0.91 -3.60
N LEU A 290 11.92 0.13 -2.82
CA LEU A 290 12.21 -1.28 -3.07
C LEU A 290 12.88 -1.55 -4.43
N VAL A 291 13.82 -0.68 -4.86
CA VAL A 291 14.37 -0.73 -6.23
C VAL A 291 15.14 -2.04 -6.48
N GLY A 292 15.95 -2.48 -5.52
CA GLY A 292 16.68 -3.74 -5.60
C GLY A 292 15.76 -4.96 -5.55
N TYR A 293 14.69 -4.90 -4.75
CA TYR A 293 13.66 -5.94 -4.72
C TYR A 293 12.95 -6.08 -6.08
N HIS A 294 12.63 -4.96 -6.75
CA HIS A 294 12.01 -5.00 -8.08
C HIS A 294 12.95 -5.61 -9.14
N GLY A 295 14.26 -5.35 -9.01
CA GLY A 295 15.29 -6.01 -9.81
C GLY A 295 15.28 -7.53 -9.60
N ASP A 296 15.35 -7.96 -8.34
CA ASP A 296 15.41 -9.39 -8.01
C ASP A 296 14.14 -10.14 -8.41
N ARG A 297 12.96 -9.51 -8.31
CA ARG A 297 11.70 -10.04 -8.83
C ARG A 297 11.77 -10.36 -10.32
N ALA A 298 12.39 -9.49 -11.12
CA ALA A 298 12.58 -9.74 -12.54
C ALA A 298 13.56 -10.89 -12.79
N ALA A 299 14.64 -10.97 -12.01
CA ALA A 299 15.57 -12.09 -12.06
C ALA A 299 14.91 -13.43 -11.69
N VAL A 300 14.01 -13.45 -10.68
CA VAL A 300 13.20 -14.63 -10.36
C VAL A 300 12.34 -15.04 -11.55
N ALA A 301 11.60 -14.09 -12.14
CA ALA A 301 10.71 -14.39 -13.26
C ALA A 301 11.49 -14.97 -14.45
N ALA A 302 12.66 -14.41 -14.76
CA ALA A 302 13.55 -14.94 -15.79
C ALA A 302 14.05 -16.35 -15.46
N LEU A 303 14.48 -16.59 -14.22
CA LEU A 303 14.94 -17.91 -13.81
C LEU A 303 13.80 -18.95 -13.83
N VAL A 304 12.60 -18.58 -13.39
CA VAL A 304 11.41 -19.45 -13.45
C VAL A 304 11.08 -19.81 -14.90
N ALA A 305 11.03 -18.83 -15.80
CA ALA A 305 10.73 -19.09 -17.21
C ALA A 305 11.77 -20.04 -17.83
N LEU A 306 13.04 -19.96 -17.40
CA LEU A 306 14.09 -20.85 -17.84
C LEU A 306 13.99 -22.27 -17.24
N GLN A 307 13.62 -22.39 -15.97
CA GLN A 307 13.54 -23.69 -15.27
C GLN A 307 12.21 -24.42 -15.52
N SER A 308 11.15 -23.70 -15.86
CA SER A 308 9.79 -24.21 -16.04
C SER A 308 9.18 -23.73 -17.37
N PRO A 309 9.74 -24.18 -18.52
CA PRO A 309 9.33 -23.71 -19.83
C PRO A 309 7.88 -24.07 -20.16
N SER A 310 7.37 -25.20 -19.69
CA SER A 310 5.96 -25.59 -19.92
C SER A 310 5.00 -24.64 -19.23
N LEU A 311 5.35 -24.16 -18.04
CA LEU A 311 4.56 -23.17 -17.33
C LEU A 311 4.60 -21.80 -18.03
N ALA A 312 5.77 -21.41 -18.54
CA ALA A 312 5.94 -20.17 -19.30
C ALA A 312 5.15 -20.18 -20.63
N GLU A 313 5.11 -21.33 -21.31
CA GLU A 313 4.29 -21.53 -22.50
C GLU A 313 2.79 -21.47 -22.17
N LEU A 314 2.37 -22.13 -21.09
CA LEU A 314 0.96 -22.17 -20.66
C LEU A 314 0.41 -20.79 -20.27
N MET A 315 1.16 -20.03 -19.46
CA MET A 315 0.69 -18.75 -18.92
C MET A 315 1.04 -17.55 -19.80
N GLY A 316 2.05 -17.69 -20.66
CA GLY A 316 2.72 -16.57 -21.28
C GLY A 316 3.59 -15.78 -20.30
N VAL A 317 4.54 -15.02 -20.86
CA VAL A 317 5.57 -14.30 -20.08
C VAL A 317 4.95 -13.25 -19.14
N GLN A 318 3.89 -12.57 -19.57
CA GLN A 318 3.26 -11.51 -18.78
C GLN A 318 2.53 -12.07 -17.54
N SER A 319 1.61 -13.02 -17.73
CA SER A 319 0.84 -13.62 -16.62
C SER A 319 1.74 -14.38 -15.64
N LEU A 320 2.78 -15.06 -16.15
CA LEU A 320 3.80 -15.67 -15.30
C LEU A 320 4.56 -14.61 -14.48
N GLY A 321 4.97 -13.50 -15.11
CA GLY A 321 5.64 -12.39 -14.42
C GLY A 321 4.79 -11.76 -13.32
N GLU A 322 3.50 -11.59 -13.55
CA GLU A 322 2.53 -11.09 -12.56
C GLU A 322 2.35 -12.07 -11.39
N SER A 323 2.23 -13.36 -11.69
CA SER A 323 2.12 -14.43 -10.69
C SER A 323 3.38 -14.53 -9.82
N ILE A 324 4.57 -14.48 -10.44
CA ILE A 324 5.85 -14.44 -9.74
C ILE A 324 6.00 -13.16 -8.92
N SER A 325 5.51 -12.03 -9.41
CA SER A 325 5.50 -10.78 -8.66
C SER A 325 4.72 -10.89 -7.36
N ALA A 326 3.49 -11.44 -7.43
CA ALA A 326 2.66 -11.66 -6.25
C ALA A 326 3.29 -12.64 -5.26
N LEU A 327 3.98 -13.67 -5.75
CA LEU A 327 4.67 -14.62 -4.90
C LEU A 327 5.93 -14.02 -4.25
N ALA A 328 6.72 -13.27 -5.02
CA ALA A 328 7.95 -12.64 -4.58
C ALA A 328 7.72 -11.61 -3.48
N SER A 329 6.62 -10.84 -3.51
CA SER A 329 6.28 -9.92 -2.41
C SER A 329 6.09 -10.65 -1.09
N ARG A 330 5.49 -11.84 -1.10
CA ARG A 330 5.34 -12.65 0.11
C ARG A 330 6.64 -13.30 0.54
N CYS A 331 7.39 -13.88 -0.38
CA CYS A 331 8.57 -14.68 -0.06
C CYS A 331 9.82 -13.82 0.20
N LEU A 332 10.15 -12.88 -0.68
CA LEU A 332 11.42 -12.17 -0.62
C LEU A 332 11.45 -11.12 0.49
N LEU A 333 10.36 -10.38 0.69
CA LEU A 333 10.27 -9.35 1.75
C LEU A 333 10.23 -9.95 3.17
N SER A 334 9.89 -11.24 3.31
CA SER A 334 9.83 -11.94 4.59
C SER A 334 11.00 -12.90 4.82
N GLY A 335 11.88 -13.10 3.83
CA GLY A 335 12.89 -14.16 3.88
C GLY A 335 12.27 -15.56 4.02
N PHE A 336 11.15 -15.79 3.31
CA PHE A 336 10.36 -17.02 3.31
C PHE A 336 9.72 -17.42 4.65
N VAL A 337 9.77 -16.57 5.66
CA VAL A 337 9.20 -16.86 6.98
C VAL A 337 7.68 -16.94 6.91
N GLY A 338 7.13 -18.03 7.45
CA GLY A 338 5.70 -18.34 7.33
C GLY A 338 5.28 -18.76 5.92
N PHE A 339 6.22 -19.00 5.01
CA PHE A 339 5.99 -19.56 3.68
C PHE A 339 6.56 -20.98 3.56
N LEU A 340 7.83 -21.17 3.93
CA LEU A 340 8.48 -22.49 4.01
C LEU A 340 8.21 -23.17 5.36
N SER A 341 8.24 -24.50 5.37
CA SER A 341 8.27 -25.30 6.61
C SER A 341 9.63 -25.18 7.31
N GLY A 342 9.69 -25.55 8.59
CA GLY A 342 10.86 -25.30 9.46
C GLY A 342 12.21 -25.75 8.87
N PRO A 343 12.42 -27.04 8.55
CA PRO A 343 13.74 -27.49 8.07
C PRO A 343 14.17 -26.87 6.72
N PRO A 344 13.31 -26.77 5.68
CA PRO A 344 13.62 -26.02 4.47
C PRO A 344 13.83 -24.51 4.70
N LEU A 345 13.16 -23.91 5.68
CA LEU A 345 13.38 -22.50 6.02
C LEU A 345 14.78 -22.30 6.63
N VAL A 346 15.17 -23.10 7.62
CA VAL A 346 16.51 -23.01 8.24
C VAL A 346 17.59 -23.19 7.18
N ALA A 347 17.43 -24.21 6.35
CA ALA A 347 18.28 -24.49 5.20
C ALA A 347 18.48 -23.31 4.23
N PHE A 348 17.37 -22.66 3.87
CA PHE A 348 17.38 -21.46 3.04
C PHE A 348 18.22 -20.35 3.69
N TRP A 349 17.99 -20.11 4.98
CA TRP A 349 18.71 -19.08 5.73
C TRP A 349 20.20 -19.39 5.89
N GLU A 350 20.58 -20.66 6.05
CA GLU A 350 21.99 -21.06 6.04
C GLU A 350 22.68 -20.74 4.70
N GLU A 351 22.00 -21.01 3.57
CA GLU A 351 22.53 -20.70 2.24
C GLU A 351 22.57 -19.18 1.97
N LEU A 352 21.57 -18.44 2.44
CA LEU A 352 21.50 -16.98 2.33
C LEU A 352 22.65 -16.31 3.10
N LEU A 353 22.88 -16.73 4.35
CA LEU A 353 23.92 -16.16 5.22
C LEU A 353 25.35 -16.58 4.82
N GLN A 354 25.52 -17.72 4.14
CA GLN A 354 26.85 -18.13 3.68
C GLN A 354 27.40 -17.30 2.52
N VAL A 355 26.55 -16.53 1.82
CA VAL A 355 26.93 -15.66 0.69
C VAL A 355 27.89 -16.37 -0.29
N ARG A 356 27.53 -17.59 -0.69
CA ARG A 356 28.41 -18.43 -1.55
C ARG A 356 28.74 -17.78 -2.90
N CYS A 357 27.93 -16.82 -3.33
CA CYS A 357 28.11 -16.07 -4.56
C CYS A 357 28.34 -14.59 -4.25
N ALA A 358 29.61 -14.18 -4.12
CA ALA A 358 29.96 -12.78 -3.85
C ALA A 358 29.49 -11.81 -4.94
N ASP A 359 29.41 -12.27 -6.20
CA ASP A 359 28.93 -11.46 -7.32
C ASP A 359 27.44 -11.14 -7.25
N PHE A 360 26.66 -12.03 -6.62
CA PHE A 360 25.23 -11.86 -6.43
C PHE A 360 24.76 -12.48 -5.11
N PRO A 361 25.00 -11.80 -3.96
CA PRO A 361 24.71 -12.34 -2.63
C PRO A 361 23.26 -12.78 -2.43
N ARG A 362 22.32 -12.13 -3.14
CA ARG A 362 20.88 -12.42 -3.12
C ARG A 362 20.48 -13.64 -3.96
N LEU A 363 21.41 -14.33 -4.62
CA LEU A 363 21.09 -15.49 -5.46
C LEU A 363 20.27 -16.57 -4.72
N PRO A 364 20.50 -16.89 -3.43
CA PRO A 364 19.65 -17.85 -2.70
C PRO A 364 18.17 -17.45 -2.67
N LEU A 365 17.83 -16.16 -2.51
CA LEU A 365 16.44 -15.70 -2.59
C LEU A 365 15.80 -16.06 -3.94
N ILE A 366 16.56 -15.86 -5.01
CA ILE A 366 16.11 -16.04 -6.38
C ILE A 366 15.98 -17.53 -6.72
N SER A 367 17.01 -18.32 -6.42
CA SER A 367 17.07 -19.74 -6.76
C SER A 367 16.10 -20.58 -5.94
N TRP A 368 15.86 -20.23 -4.67
CA TRP A 368 14.86 -20.91 -3.84
C TRP A 368 13.44 -20.65 -4.33
N LEU A 369 13.12 -19.41 -4.71
CA LEU A 369 11.79 -19.09 -5.24
C LEU A 369 11.56 -19.81 -6.58
N ALA A 370 12.54 -19.76 -7.48
CA ALA A 370 12.45 -20.44 -8.77
C ALA A 370 12.37 -21.96 -8.62
N GLY A 371 13.17 -22.55 -7.73
CA GLY A 371 13.16 -23.98 -7.47
C GLY A 371 11.86 -24.47 -6.84
N LEU A 372 11.21 -23.63 -6.04
CA LEU A 372 9.92 -23.92 -5.44
C LEU A 372 8.79 -23.92 -6.49
N VAL A 373 8.78 -22.94 -7.40
CA VAL A 373 7.84 -22.91 -8.53
C VAL A 373 8.07 -24.11 -9.45
N HIS A 374 9.33 -24.42 -9.77
CA HIS A 374 9.67 -25.61 -10.56
C HIS A 374 9.22 -26.91 -9.89
N HIS A 375 9.38 -27.02 -8.57
CA HIS A 375 8.87 -28.17 -7.81
C HIS A 375 7.33 -28.30 -7.90
N ALA A 376 6.61 -27.17 -7.99
CA ALA A 376 5.16 -27.13 -8.12
C ALA A 376 4.66 -27.21 -9.57
N GLU A 377 5.54 -27.23 -10.58
CA GLU A 377 5.18 -27.07 -12.00
C GLU A 377 4.14 -28.08 -12.48
N GLY A 378 4.24 -29.35 -12.09
CA GLY A 378 3.26 -30.38 -12.46
C GLY A 378 1.85 -30.12 -11.92
N GLN A 379 1.77 -29.63 -10.66
CA GLN A 379 0.50 -29.26 -10.04
C GLN A 379 -0.06 -27.98 -10.65
N LEU A 380 0.81 -26.99 -10.91
CA LEU A 380 0.45 -25.73 -11.56
C LEU A 380 -0.08 -25.93 -12.97
N THR A 381 0.63 -26.71 -13.80
CA THR A 381 0.22 -27.01 -15.17
C THR A 381 -1.17 -27.62 -15.20
N SER A 382 -1.49 -28.51 -14.26
CA SER A 382 -2.81 -29.14 -14.16
C SER A 382 -3.89 -28.17 -13.66
N ALA A 383 -3.56 -27.33 -12.68
CA ALA A 383 -4.51 -26.42 -12.03
C ALA A 383 -4.83 -25.17 -12.87
N LEU A 384 -3.97 -24.79 -13.80
CA LEU A 384 -4.09 -23.56 -14.59
C LEU A 384 -4.76 -23.76 -15.95
N VAL A 385 -5.00 -24.99 -16.39
CA VAL A 385 -5.64 -25.26 -17.69
C VAL A 385 -7.02 -24.62 -17.76
N GLY A 386 -7.23 -23.77 -18.77
CA GLY A 386 -8.52 -23.15 -19.05
C GLY A 386 -8.88 -21.96 -18.14
N LEU A 387 -7.99 -21.53 -17.25
CA LEU A 387 -8.19 -20.32 -16.45
C LEU A 387 -7.82 -19.06 -17.24
N SER A 388 -8.52 -17.97 -16.93
CA SER A 388 -8.11 -16.63 -17.38
C SER A 388 -6.87 -16.13 -16.61
N SER A 389 -6.19 -15.09 -17.12
CA SER A 389 -5.01 -14.52 -16.45
C SER A 389 -5.32 -14.04 -15.02
N ASP A 390 -6.48 -13.45 -14.80
CA ASP A 390 -6.89 -12.91 -13.50
C ASP A 390 -7.16 -14.03 -12.47
N GLU A 391 -7.67 -15.17 -12.93
CA GLU A 391 -7.90 -16.35 -12.09
C GLU A 391 -6.63 -17.16 -11.85
N ALA A 392 -5.68 -17.11 -12.80
CA ALA A 392 -4.44 -17.87 -12.74
C ALA A 392 -3.55 -17.44 -11.57
N VAL A 393 -3.41 -16.13 -11.30
CA VAL A 393 -2.54 -15.60 -10.24
C VAL A 393 -2.88 -16.17 -8.83
N PRO A 394 -4.14 -16.12 -8.34
CA PRO A 394 -4.47 -16.65 -7.02
C PRO A 394 -4.43 -18.19 -6.95
N VAL A 395 -4.66 -18.89 -8.07
CA VAL A 395 -4.49 -20.35 -8.13
C VAL A 395 -3.00 -20.71 -8.08
N PHE A 396 -2.16 -20.01 -8.85
CA PHE A 396 -0.72 -20.15 -8.85
C PHE A 396 -0.15 -19.98 -7.44
N PHE A 397 -0.48 -18.87 -6.78
CA PHE A 397 0.01 -18.57 -5.43
C PHE A 397 -0.35 -19.66 -4.43
N ARG A 398 -1.62 -20.11 -4.40
CA ARG A 398 -2.10 -21.15 -3.46
C ARG A 398 -1.41 -22.49 -3.71
N THR A 399 -1.28 -22.90 -4.96
CA THR A 399 -0.61 -24.15 -5.33
C THR A 399 0.86 -24.14 -4.92
N VAL A 400 1.59 -23.06 -5.18
CA VAL A 400 3.00 -22.94 -4.76
C VAL A 400 3.12 -22.92 -3.23
N GLN A 401 2.22 -22.22 -2.54
CA GLN A 401 2.20 -22.19 -1.08
C GLN A 401 1.91 -23.57 -0.48
N GLN A 402 1.00 -24.35 -1.07
CA GLN A 402 0.72 -25.71 -0.63
C GLN A 402 1.94 -26.61 -0.84
N ALA A 403 2.58 -26.52 -2.00
CA ALA A 403 3.81 -27.25 -2.30
C ALA A 403 4.92 -26.92 -1.29
N ALA A 404 5.08 -25.63 -0.94
CA ALA A 404 6.05 -25.13 0.04
C ALA A 404 5.87 -25.75 1.44
N LYS A 405 4.62 -25.95 1.85
CA LYS A 405 4.27 -26.58 3.14
C LYS A 405 4.51 -28.09 3.13
N SER A 406 4.40 -28.74 1.98
CA SER A 406 4.62 -30.18 1.81
C SER A 406 6.07 -30.59 1.51
N LEU A 407 7.01 -29.65 1.53
CA LEU A 407 8.40 -29.94 1.21
C LEU A 407 9.01 -30.95 2.20
N PRO A 408 9.76 -31.96 1.72
CA PRO A 408 10.56 -32.82 2.58
C PRO A 408 11.56 -32.03 3.42
N ASN A 409 11.90 -32.51 4.62
CA ASN A 409 12.81 -31.82 5.54
C ASN A 409 14.19 -31.49 4.94
N ASN A 410 14.68 -32.34 4.04
CA ASN A 410 15.97 -32.18 3.37
C ASN A 410 15.83 -31.55 1.97
N TRP A 411 14.67 -30.99 1.63
CA TRP A 411 14.48 -30.38 0.32
C TRP A 411 15.41 -29.16 0.18
N ARG A 412 15.93 -29.02 -1.03
CA ARG A 412 16.72 -27.90 -1.53
C ARG A 412 16.34 -27.68 -3.00
N PRO A 413 16.38 -26.44 -3.50
CA PRO A 413 16.15 -26.20 -4.91
C PRO A 413 17.20 -26.94 -5.75
N ARG A 414 16.75 -27.73 -6.73
CA ARG A 414 17.65 -28.41 -7.68
C ARG A 414 18.05 -27.52 -8.87
N VAL A 415 17.82 -26.22 -8.75
CA VAL A 415 18.11 -25.23 -9.79
C VAL A 415 19.62 -25.04 -9.87
N ARG A 416 20.21 -25.52 -10.97
CA ARG A 416 21.64 -25.34 -11.24
C ARG A 416 21.83 -24.03 -12.00
N VAL A 417 22.39 -23.04 -11.33
CA VAL A 417 22.74 -21.75 -11.95
C VAL A 417 24.24 -21.74 -12.22
N SER A 418 24.62 -21.79 -13.49
CA SER A 418 26.03 -21.62 -13.91
C SER A 418 26.51 -20.20 -13.64
N GLN A 419 27.83 -19.99 -13.57
CA GLN A 419 28.39 -18.65 -13.37
C GLN A 419 27.93 -17.65 -14.45
N ALA A 420 27.80 -18.10 -15.70
CA ALA A 420 27.27 -17.25 -16.79
C ALA A 420 25.82 -16.82 -16.52
N GLN A 421 24.98 -17.75 -16.07
CA GLN A 421 23.59 -17.44 -15.69
C GLN A 421 23.52 -16.53 -14.45
N VAL A 422 24.43 -16.67 -13.49
CA VAL A 422 24.49 -15.73 -12.34
C VAL A 422 24.74 -14.30 -12.84
N LEU A 423 25.70 -14.11 -13.75
CA LEU A 423 26.00 -12.81 -14.32
C LEU A 423 24.82 -12.25 -15.12
N GLU A 424 24.14 -13.09 -15.89
CA GLU A 424 22.93 -12.73 -16.64
C GLU A 424 21.79 -12.31 -15.71
N LEU A 425 21.48 -13.10 -14.67
CA LEU A 425 20.45 -12.76 -13.69
C LEU A 425 20.78 -11.45 -12.95
N ARG A 426 22.05 -11.21 -12.64
CA ARG A 426 22.50 -9.94 -12.05
C ARG A 426 22.28 -8.77 -13.01
N GLN A 427 22.57 -8.94 -14.30
CA GLN A 427 22.32 -7.91 -15.31
C GLN A 427 20.82 -7.64 -15.47
N ILE A 428 19.98 -8.68 -15.48
CA ILE A 428 18.52 -8.56 -15.51
C ILE A 428 18.02 -7.79 -14.29
N SER A 429 18.50 -8.16 -13.09
CA SER A 429 18.12 -7.46 -11.84
C SER A 429 18.50 -5.98 -11.89
N LYS A 430 19.74 -5.65 -12.29
CA LYS A 430 20.20 -4.25 -12.44
C LYS A 430 19.39 -3.47 -13.48
N ALA A 431 19.14 -4.05 -14.65
CA ALA A 431 18.40 -3.38 -15.72
C ALA A 431 16.93 -3.12 -15.32
N ALA A 432 16.30 -4.08 -14.63
CA ALA A 432 14.93 -3.93 -14.14
C ALA A 432 14.83 -2.90 -13.00
N ALA A 433 15.79 -2.90 -12.08
CA ALA A 433 15.92 -1.89 -11.02
C ALA A 433 16.07 -0.48 -11.63
N GLU A 434 16.94 -0.32 -12.63
CA GLU A 434 17.13 0.94 -13.34
C GLU A 434 15.85 1.42 -14.05
N LYS A 435 15.20 0.51 -14.77
CA LYS A 435 13.93 0.82 -15.45
C LYS A 435 12.85 1.25 -14.45
N TYR A 436 12.76 0.59 -13.30
CA TYR A 436 11.83 0.96 -12.24
C TYR A 436 12.14 2.35 -11.69
N ARG A 437 13.43 2.64 -11.44
CA ARG A 437 13.87 3.96 -11.00
C ARG A 437 13.47 5.08 -11.95
N MET A 438 13.79 4.93 -13.23
CA MET A 438 13.43 5.92 -14.25
C MET A 438 11.91 6.12 -14.34
N ALA A 439 11.13 5.04 -14.23
CA ALA A 439 9.67 5.13 -14.23
C ALA A 439 9.14 5.90 -13.01
N GLN A 440 9.72 5.68 -11.83
CA GLN A 440 9.31 6.35 -10.60
C GLN A 440 9.71 7.83 -10.60
N GLU A 441 10.90 8.17 -11.11
CA GLU A 441 11.33 9.56 -11.30
C GLU A 441 10.40 10.31 -12.26
N ALA A 442 10.04 9.67 -13.38
CA ALA A 442 9.09 10.24 -14.33
C ALA A 442 7.70 10.46 -13.71
N LEU A 443 7.22 9.53 -12.86
CA LEU A 443 5.97 9.67 -12.14
C LEU A 443 6.04 10.82 -11.12
N SER A 444 7.13 10.89 -10.34
CA SER A 444 7.35 11.95 -9.36
C SER A 444 7.39 13.33 -9.99
N LEU A 445 8.02 13.46 -11.17
CA LEU A 445 8.02 14.71 -11.94
C LEU A 445 6.60 15.13 -12.37
N LYS A 446 5.79 14.16 -12.84
CA LYS A 446 4.38 14.41 -13.19
C LYS A 446 3.55 14.84 -12.00
N GLU A 447 3.74 14.21 -10.84
CA GLU A 447 3.05 14.58 -9.59
C GLU A 447 3.46 15.98 -9.11
N MET A 448 4.74 16.31 -9.17
CA MET A 448 5.24 17.65 -8.82
C MET A 448 4.65 18.70 -9.78
N HIS A 449 4.60 18.40 -11.07
CA HIS A 449 3.95 19.27 -12.05
C HIS A 449 2.46 19.47 -11.75
N ALA A 450 1.72 18.39 -11.46
CA ALA A 450 0.30 18.46 -11.09
C ALA A 450 0.07 19.30 -9.83
N LYS A 451 0.90 19.14 -8.78
CA LYS A 451 0.85 19.96 -7.56
C LYS A 451 1.12 21.43 -7.84
N ASN A 452 2.09 21.73 -8.70
CA ASN A 452 2.41 23.10 -9.08
C ASN A 452 1.26 23.76 -9.88
N VAL A 453 0.63 23.00 -10.78
CA VAL A 453 -0.56 23.45 -11.52
C VAL A 453 -1.72 23.70 -10.56
N SER A 454 -2.02 22.76 -9.65
CA SER A 454 -3.07 22.92 -8.63
C SER A 454 -2.83 24.16 -7.77
N ALA A 455 -1.63 24.32 -7.22
CA ALA A 455 -1.30 25.48 -6.39
C ALA A 455 -1.37 26.80 -7.18
N SER A 456 -1.09 26.78 -8.48
CA SER A 456 -1.24 27.95 -9.34
C SER A 456 -2.72 28.29 -9.59
N LEU A 457 -3.56 27.26 -9.78
CA LEU A 457 -4.99 27.43 -9.94
C LEU A 457 -5.61 27.99 -8.65
N ASP A 458 -5.25 27.46 -7.49
CA ASP A 458 -5.74 27.93 -6.18
C ASP A 458 -5.40 29.40 -5.94
N ARG A 459 -4.17 29.81 -6.29
CA ARG A 459 -3.75 31.22 -6.23
C ARG A 459 -4.57 32.10 -7.18
N THR A 460 -4.86 31.61 -8.39
CA THR A 460 -5.64 32.36 -9.39
C THR A 460 -7.10 32.49 -8.96
N CYS A 461 -7.71 31.41 -8.46
CA CYS A 461 -9.07 31.43 -7.92
C CYS A 461 -9.19 32.37 -6.72
N SER A 462 -8.21 32.33 -5.80
CA SER A 462 -8.17 33.25 -4.66
C SER A 462 -8.08 34.72 -5.11
N ALA A 463 -7.22 35.02 -6.09
CA ALA A 463 -7.10 36.36 -6.66
C ALA A 463 -8.39 36.83 -7.36
N LEU A 464 -9.10 35.94 -8.07
CA LEU A 464 -10.38 36.26 -8.71
C LEU A 464 -11.48 36.52 -7.68
N LEU A 465 -11.56 35.72 -6.61
CA LEU A 465 -12.50 35.94 -5.51
C LEU A 465 -12.26 37.28 -4.81
N ASP A 466 -10.99 37.65 -4.59
CA ASP A 466 -10.64 38.95 -4.02
C ASP A 466 -11.01 40.11 -4.96
N ALA A 467 -10.80 39.94 -6.27
CA ALA A 467 -11.22 40.93 -7.27
C ALA A 467 -12.75 41.09 -7.33
N MET A 468 -13.52 40.00 -7.22
CA MET A 468 -14.98 40.05 -7.17
C MET A 468 -15.48 40.80 -5.92
N LYS A 469 -14.90 40.52 -4.75
CA LYS A 469 -15.23 41.24 -3.50
C LYS A 469 -14.94 42.75 -3.60
N LEU A 470 -13.83 43.12 -4.26
CA LEU A 470 -13.52 44.53 -4.51
C LEU A 470 -14.54 45.18 -5.45
N ALA A 471 -14.97 44.49 -6.51
CA ALA A 471 -15.98 45.00 -7.43
C ALA A 471 -17.35 45.21 -6.75
N GLU A 472 -17.77 44.29 -5.88
CA GLU A 472 -19.01 44.41 -5.10
C GLU A 472 -18.95 45.61 -4.12
N GLY A 473 -17.81 45.84 -3.47
CA GLY A 473 -17.61 46.97 -2.57
C GLY A 473 -17.71 48.35 -3.24
N VAL A 474 -17.28 48.46 -4.51
CA VAL A 474 -17.36 49.71 -5.29
C VAL A 474 -18.79 50.03 -5.72
N GLY A 475 -19.62 49.00 -5.97
CA GLY A 475 -21.04 49.19 -6.31
C GLY A 475 -21.87 49.80 -5.16
N SER A 476 -21.54 49.45 -3.92
CA SER A 476 -22.25 49.89 -2.71
C SER A 476 -22.00 51.38 -2.36
N THR A 477 -20.79 51.88 -2.59
CA THR A 477 -20.41 53.27 -2.25
C THR A 477 -20.80 54.28 -3.34
N SER A 478 -20.91 53.84 -4.59
CA SER A 478 -21.39 54.68 -5.71
C SER A 478 -22.89 55.00 -5.62
N ALA A 479 -23.73 54.06 -5.19
CA ALA A 479 -25.17 54.28 -5.06
C ALA A 479 -25.53 55.30 -3.94
N THR A 480 -24.71 55.39 -2.89
CA THR A 480 -24.91 56.37 -1.80
C THR A 480 -24.35 57.75 -2.15
N ALA A 481 -23.26 57.85 -2.93
CA ALA A 481 -22.76 59.13 -3.41
C ALA A 481 -23.65 59.74 -4.52
N ALA A 482 -24.20 58.94 -5.43
CA ALA A 482 -25.12 59.43 -6.46
C ALA A 482 -26.44 59.96 -5.86
N ALA A 483 -26.95 59.34 -4.79
CA ALA A 483 -28.12 59.84 -4.06
C ALA A 483 -27.85 61.17 -3.34
N ALA A 484 -26.60 61.42 -2.88
CA ALA A 484 -26.22 62.69 -2.27
C ALA A 484 -25.96 63.81 -3.30
N THR A 485 -25.60 63.46 -4.55
CA THR A 485 -25.30 64.47 -5.58
C THR A 485 -26.57 64.95 -6.31
N VAL A 486 -27.60 64.10 -6.47
CA VAL A 486 -28.92 64.50 -7.01
C VAL A 486 -29.68 65.44 -6.05
N ALA A 487 -29.36 65.44 -4.75
CA ALA A 487 -29.92 66.40 -3.79
C ALA A 487 -29.23 67.79 -3.82
N ALA A 488 -28.08 67.94 -4.49
CA ALA A 488 -27.29 69.18 -4.48
C ALA A 488 -27.40 70.02 -5.77
N GLU A 489 -27.90 69.48 -6.89
CA GLU A 489 -27.99 70.19 -8.18
C GLU A 489 -29.31 70.96 -8.43
N SER A 490 -30.18 71.09 -7.42
CA SER A 490 -31.35 72.00 -7.45
C SER A 490 -31.03 73.44 -7.01
N SER A 491 -29.74 73.83 -6.92
CA SER A 491 -29.39 75.23 -6.68
C SER A 491 -28.11 75.65 -7.40
N ARG A 492 -28.23 76.72 -8.21
CA ARG A 492 -27.20 77.56 -8.85
C ARG A 492 -26.79 77.26 -10.30
N GLY A 493 -27.42 78.01 -11.22
CA GLY A 493 -26.79 79.14 -11.91
C GLY A 493 -25.50 78.91 -12.73
N LYS A 494 -25.67 78.84 -14.07
CA LYS A 494 -24.96 79.54 -15.18
C LYS A 494 -23.74 80.46 -14.84
N PRO A 495 -22.84 80.76 -15.81
CA PRO A 495 -21.84 79.93 -16.49
C PRO A 495 -20.40 80.56 -16.42
N THR A 496 -19.34 79.84 -16.78
CA THR A 496 -18.13 80.44 -17.41
C THR A 496 -17.30 79.39 -18.15
N GLU A 497 -16.91 79.74 -19.37
CA GLU A 497 -15.99 79.05 -20.27
C GLU A 497 -14.58 78.88 -19.66
N THR A 498 -13.95 77.72 -19.88
CA THR A 498 -12.56 77.63 -20.34
C THR A 498 -12.21 76.21 -20.77
N THR A 499 -11.84 76.07 -22.04
CA THR A 499 -11.14 74.93 -22.68
C THR A 499 -9.63 75.04 -22.40
N PRO A 500 -8.73 74.15 -22.86
CA PRO A 500 -8.67 72.67 -22.88
C PRO A 500 -7.35 72.14 -22.27
N ALA A 501 -7.18 70.81 -22.13
CA ALA A 501 -5.91 70.14 -22.43
C ALA A 501 -6.09 68.63 -22.66
N LEU A 502 -5.83 68.22 -23.90
CA LEU A 502 -5.50 66.85 -24.28
C LEU A 502 -4.17 66.44 -23.65
N PHE A 503 -4.05 65.18 -23.21
CA PHE A 503 -2.80 64.42 -23.36
C PHE A 503 -3.10 62.93 -23.56
N CYS A 504 -2.79 62.44 -24.77
CA CYS A 504 -2.45 61.06 -25.05
C CYS A 504 -1.11 60.73 -24.39
N VAL A 505 -0.91 59.52 -23.89
CA VAL A 505 0.33 58.74 -24.13
C VAL A 505 -0.01 57.24 -24.14
N SER A 506 0.42 56.61 -25.22
CA SER A 506 0.51 55.17 -25.47
C SER A 506 1.71 54.54 -24.77
N SER A 507 1.64 53.23 -24.52
CA SER A 507 2.70 52.20 -24.63
C SER A 507 2.61 51.16 -23.53
#